data_AF-A0AAD9N7Y1-F1
#
_entry.id   AF-A0AAD9N7Y1-F1
#
_cell.length_a   1.000
_cell.length_b   1.000
_cell.length_c   1.000
_cell.angle_alpha   90.00
_cell.angle_beta   90.00
_cell.angle_gamma   90.00
#
_symmetry.space_group_name_H-M   'P 1'
#
loop_
_entity.id
_entity.type
_entity.pdbx_description
1 polymer ?
#
loop_
_entity_poly.entity_id
_entity_poly.type
_entity_poly.pdbx_seq_one_letter_code
_entity_poly.pdbx_strand_id
1 'polypeptide(L)'
;MVTSLWSHIHFPEWYENIYFNELLRRGDTSAKWVELNDWSDNAMKQIENSETTVIPTSTGKLLKRKMFGEKCLAWYRGEKENPPTSRGLLTCPCTRRQASVDSRFENDKSCSNSNSGCDRFFPGAESCIRSVAASEFGAGQQCCYDQRGDLLRFQDGGGAFDRAHYKGILDRNFAMERQSNIPYLSHLIEDVLPFHLCCRLTDNCRLYRDVRPTDGCQEYEPPFVARTFGDPHIITLDGLQYTFNGLGEYWLVQSTDLALQGRATRATDANGDPIQATAWTAIVARPAGNSSTVQVQVNQRTGLDIIIDGVKEDFDEPSMSSQEFPGVTFVYNVSDDKKVELRVHGASEYVIQIAAVDGTLSYALIWPRNAEQPRGLLGNANGDPKDDLRSAGNVILPSNSTARKLFEQFGETWRTTADDSLFVYDTGSSHTTYVGFEPVFVTPSESGDAMDTANRMCGGSQQCVFDYLLTGKKSLALNSAEAVREHVTFVEDSKHGRVKTNI
;
A
#
# COMPACT_ATOMS: atom_id res chain seq x y z
N MET A 1 10.72 -31.03 9.30
CA MET A 1 11.69 -30.04 9.83
C MET A 1 12.69 -29.61 8.77
N VAL A 2 13.28 -30.55 8.01
CA VAL A 2 14.25 -30.30 6.94
C VAL A 2 13.66 -29.59 5.71
N THR A 3 12.38 -29.83 5.38
CA THR A 3 11.78 -29.35 4.12
C THR A 3 11.40 -27.86 4.07
N SER A 4 11.10 -27.22 5.21
CA SER A 4 10.73 -25.79 5.21
C SER A 4 11.93 -24.85 5.31
N LEU A 5 13.09 -25.33 5.78
CA LEU A 5 14.34 -24.58 5.69
C LEU A 5 14.98 -24.79 4.30
N TRP A 6 14.86 -25.98 3.70
CA TRP A 6 15.31 -26.25 2.33
C TRP A 6 14.72 -25.28 1.29
N SER A 7 13.47 -24.82 1.46
CA SER A 7 12.86 -23.78 0.62
C SER A 7 13.42 -22.37 0.87
N HIS A 8 13.97 -22.11 2.07
CA HIS A 8 14.66 -20.87 2.42
C HIS A 8 16.18 -20.95 2.21
N ILE A 9 16.71 -22.12 1.85
CA ILE A 9 18.13 -22.43 1.63
C ILE A 9 18.51 -22.24 0.15
N HIS A 10 17.62 -22.59 -0.78
CA HIS A 10 17.78 -22.29 -2.22
C HIS A 10 17.21 -20.93 -2.65
N PHE A 11 16.44 -20.27 -1.78
CA PHE A 11 15.91 -18.93 -2.04
C PHE A 11 17.06 -17.89 -2.16
N PRO A 12 18.04 -17.81 -1.24
CA PRO A 12 19.14 -16.85 -1.29
C PRO A 12 19.98 -16.96 -2.56
N GLU A 13 20.33 -18.17 -3.00
CA GLU A 13 21.06 -18.39 -4.27
C GLU A 13 20.29 -17.83 -5.49
N TRP A 14 18.96 -17.89 -5.47
CA TRP A 14 18.12 -17.37 -6.56
C TRP A 14 18.06 -15.84 -6.56
N TYR A 15 17.96 -15.21 -5.39
CA TYR A 15 17.95 -13.74 -5.25
C TYR A 15 19.34 -13.12 -5.45
N GLU A 16 20.42 -13.82 -5.05
CA GLU A 16 21.79 -13.44 -5.39
C GLU A 16 21.97 -13.43 -6.92
N ASN A 17 21.47 -14.45 -7.62
CA ASN A 17 21.50 -14.49 -9.08
C ASN A 17 20.65 -13.38 -9.75
N ILE A 18 19.49 -13.01 -9.18
CA ILE A 18 18.67 -11.88 -9.68
C ILE A 18 19.38 -10.54 -9.46
N TYR A 19 19.96 -10.33 -8.29
CA TYR A 19 20.72 -9.13 -7.94
C TYR A 19 21.94 -8.94 -8.86
N PHE A 20 22.68 -10.02 -9.14
CA PHE A 20 23.81 -9.98 -10.07
C PHE A 20 23.37 -9.80 -11.53
N ASN A 21 22.24 -10.39 -11.96
CA ASN A 21 21.69 -10.10 -13.29
C ASN A 21 21.31 -8.64 -13.46
N GLU A 22 20.80 -8.00 -12.41
CA GLU A 22 20.44 -6.58 -12.43
C GLU A 22 21.67 -5.66 -12.39
N LEU A 23 22.72 -6.01 -11.63
CA LEU A 23 24.01 -5.32 -11.66
C LEU A 23 24.73 -5.46 -13.02
N LEU A 24 24.70 -6.65 -13.62
CA LEU A 24 25.27 -6.94 -14.93
C LEU A 24 24.51 -6.25 -16.07
N ARG A 25 23.17 -6.16 -16.00
CA ARG A 25 22.34 -5.34 -16.92
C ARG A 25 22.71 -3.85 -16.89
N ARG A 26 23.19 -3.36 -15.75
CA ARG A 26 23.52 -1.95 -15.51
C ARG A 26 25.01 -1.61 -15.71
N GLY A 27 25.84 -2.60 -16.10
CA GLY A 27 27.25 -2.40 -16.45
C GLY A 27 28.21 -2.23 -15.27
N ASP A 28 27.78 -2.57 -14.04
CA ASP A 28 28.63 -2.49 -12.85
C ASP A 28 29.39 -3.81 -12.62
N THR A 29 30.69 -3.82 -12.93
CA THR A 29 31.55 -5.02 -12.84
C THR A 29 32.38 -5.09 -11.56
N SER A 30 32.11 -4.22 -10.57
CA SER A 30 32.94 -4.11 -9.36
C SER A 30 32.65 -5.16 -8.29
N ALA A 31 31.48 -5.82 -8.34
CA ALA A 31 31.08 -6.85 -7.40
C ALA A 31 31.77 -8.20 -7.72
N LYS A 32 32.72 -8.61 -6.86
CA LYS A 32 33.46 -9.87 -7.03
C LYS A 32 32.64 -11.06 -6.54
N TRP A 33 32.33 -11.96 -7.48
CA TRP A 33 31.67 -13.27 -7.37
C TRP A 33 32.11 -14.20 -6.20
N VAL A 34 33.24 -13.92 -5.55
CA VAL A 34 33.92 -14.85 -4.63
C VAL A 34 33.61 -14.57 -3.16
N GLU A 35 33.40 -13.32 -2.75
CA GLU A 35 33.23 -12.98 -1.31
C GLU A 35 31.82 -13.27 -0.77
N LEU A 36 30.77 -13.18 -1.62
CA LEU A 36 29.38 -13.47 -1.23
C LEU A 36 29.09 -14.99 -1.22
N ASN A 37 29.59 -15.75 -2.20
CA ASN A 37 29.49 -17.22 -2.21
C ASN A 37 30.20 -17.85 -1.00
N ASP A 38 31.43 -17.41 -0.68
CA ASP A 38 32.14 -17.91 0.50
C ASP A 38 31.42 -17.56 1.82
N TRP A 39 30.64 -16.48 1.86
CA TRP A 39 29.93 -16.03 3.06
C TRP A 39 28.57 -16.71 3.24
N SER A 40 27.78 -16.78 2.16
CA SER A 40 26.56 -17.58 2.04
C SER A 40 26.86 -19.04 2.36
N ASP A 41 27.83 -19.65 1.69
CA ASP A 41 28.25 -21.03 1.96
C ASP A 41 28.74 -21.24 3.40
N ASN A 42 29.41 -20.26 4.02
CA ASN A 42 29.85 -20.37 5.41
C ASN A 42 28.70 -20.22 6.42
N ALA A 43 27.76 -19.30 6.20
CA ALA A 43 26.57 -19.16 7.03
C ALA A 43 25.66 -20.39 6.91
N MET A 44 25.51 -20.89 5.69
CA MET A 44 24.74 -22.08 5.32
C MET A 44 25.37 -23.36 5.87
N LYS A 45 26.69 -23.55 5.70
CA LYS A 45 27.42 -24.63 6.37
C LYS A 45 27.35 -24.53 7.89
N GLN A 46 27.25 -23.35 8.48
CA GLN A 46 27.08 -23.22 9.93
C GLN A 46 25.67 -23.59 10.40
N ILE A 47 24.64 -23.31 9.61
CA ILE A 47 23.25 -23.72 9.86
C ILE A 47 23.10 -25.24 9.63
N GLU A 48 23.60 -25.77 8.51
CA GLU A 48 23.56 -27.21 8.19
C GLU A 48 24.41 -28.05 9.16
N ASN A 49 25.62 -27.61 9.52
CA ASN A 49 26.42 -28.29 10.54
C ASN A 49 25.79 -28.20 11.94
N SER A 50 24.92 -27.21 12.19
CA SER A 50 24.17 -27.16 13.45
C SER A 50 23.12 -28.27 13.54
N GLU A 51 22.46 -28.60 12.43
CA GLU A 51 21.38 -29.60 12.35
C GLU A 51 21.86 -31.03 12.05
N THR A 52 22.95 -31.24 11.31
CA THR A 52 23.32 -32.57 10.76
C THR A 52 24.39 -33.34 11.53
N THR A 53 25.20 -32.71 12.40
CA THR A 53 26.08 -33.47 13.31
C THR A 53 25.32 -33.90 14.56
N VAL A 54 24.74 -35.11 14.49
CA VAL A 54 24.38 -35.90 15.66
C VAL A 54 25.67 -36.29 16.38
N ILE A 55 26.16 -35.45 17.28
CA ILE A 55 26.97 -35.93 18.39
C ILE A 55 25.95 -36.35 19.46
N PRO A 56 25.71 -37.65 19.69
CA PRO A 56 24.61 -38.12 20.53
C PRO A 56 24.84 -37.89 22.03
N THR A 57 25.86 -37.12 22.41
CA THR A 57 26.19 -36.83 23.81
C THR A 57 25.60 -35.50 24.25
N SER A 58 25.10 -35.44 25.48
CA SER A 58 24.62 -34.21 26.12
C SER A 58 25.67 -33.08 26.05
N THR A 59 26.95 -33.43 26.12
CA THR A 59 28.10 -32.51 26.02
C THR A 59 28.20 -31.80 24.67
N GLY A 60 27.95 -32.50 23.54
CA GLY A 60 27.98 -31.90 22.20
C GLY A 60 26.85 -30.88 21.99
N LYS A 61 25.66 -31.17 22.51
CA LYS A 61 24.53 -30.23 22.53
C LYS A 61 24.82 -28.99 23.38
N LEU A 62 25.45 -29.17 24.54
CA LEU A 62 25.88 -28.08 25.43
C LEU A 62 26.92 -27.16 24.78
N LEU A 63 27.92 -27.72 24.10
CA LEU A 63 28.96 -26.95 23.39
C LEU A 63 28.38 -26.11 22.25
N LYS A 64 27.50 -26.69 21.40
CA LYS A 64 26.82 -25.94 20.34
C LYS A 64 25.98 -24.79 20.90
N ARG A 65 25.22 -25.04 21.97
CA ARG A 65 24.40 -24.03 22.64
C ARG A 65 25.24 -22.89 23.22
N LYS A 66 26.42 -23.20 23.77
CA LYS A 66 27.37 -22.18 24.26
C LYS A 66 27.89 -21.30 23.11
N MET A 67 28.31 -21.91 22.00
CA MET A 67 28.80 -21.18 20.82
C MET A 67 27.73 -20.24 20.23
N PHE A 68 26.49 -20.71 20.07
CA PHE A 68 25.39 -19.84 19.61
C PHE A 68 25.08 -18.73 20.61
N GLY A 69 25.22 -19.00 21.91
CA GLY A 69 25.08 -18.00 22.97
C GLY A 69 26.12 -16.89 22.87
N GLU A 70 27.37 -17.23 22.58
CA GLU A 70 28.46 -16.26 22.37
C GLU A 70 28.19 -15.40 21.13
N LYS A 71 27.68 -15.97 20.03
CA LYS A 71 27.28 -15.21 18.83
C LYS A 71 26.11 -14.27 19.08
N CYS A 72 25.07 -14.75 19.76
CA CYS A 72 23.94 -13.91 20.19
C CYS A 72 24.42 -12.73 21.06
N LEU A 73 25.32 -12.98 22.02
CA LEU A 73 25.90 -11.94 22.87
C LEU A 73 26.74 -10.94 22.09
N ALA A 74 27.53 -11.39 21.12
CA ALA A 74 28.33 -10.52 20.27
C ALA A 74 27.45 -9.60 19.41
N TRP A 75 26.43 -10.16 18.75
CA TRP A 75 25.44 -9.38 18.00
C TRP A 75 24.73 -8.36 18.91
N TYR A 76 24.24 -8.79 20.07
CA TYR A 76 23.56 -7.90 21.02
C TYR A 76 24.44 -6.73 21.49
N ARG A 77 25.74 -6.95 21.67
CA ARG A 77 26.68 -5.86 22.00
C ARG A 77 26.80 -4.87 20.84
N GLY A 78 26.92 -5.36 19.61
CA GLY A 78 26.94 -4.50 18.41
C GLY A 78 25.66 -3.66 18.29
N GLU A 79 24.51 -4.26 18.57
CA GLU A 79 23.22 -3.57 18.61
C GLU A 79 23.15 -2.49 19.71
N LYS A 80 23.80 -2.70 20.86
CA LYS A 80 23.88 -1.65 21.90
C LYS A 80 24.85 -0.53 21.56
N GLU A 81 25.91 -0.81 20.80
CA GLU A 81 26.87 0.19 20.32
C GLU A 81 26.28 1.03 19.19
N ASN A 82 25.46 0.43 18.33
CA ASN A 82 24.74 1.11 17.25
C ASN A 82 23.24 0.79 17.32
N PRO A 83 22.47 1.43 18.23
CA PRO A 83 21.06 1.14 18.42
C PRO A 83 20.25 1.29 17.13
N PRO A 84 19.35 0.36 16.83
CA PRO A 84 18.44 0.51 15.70
C PRO A 84 17.41 1.61 16.07
N THR A 85 16.88 2.31 15.07
CA THR A 85 15.95 3.43 15.28
C THR A 85 14.52 3.02 14.94
N SER A 86 13.59 3.28 15.85
CA SER A 86 12.15 3.11 15.61
C SER A 86 11.51 4.33 14.93
N ARG A 87 12.29 5.38 14.68
CA ARG A 87 11.80 6.61 14.07
C ARG A 87 11.32 6.34 12.64
N GLY A 88 10.15 6.89 12.30
CA GLY A 88 9.52 6.75 10.98
C GLY A 88 8.82 5.41 10.77
N LEU A 89 8.73 4.54 11.78
CA LEU A 89 7.93 3.31 11.68
C LEU A 89 6.45 3.61 11.85
N LEU A 90 5.63 2.84 11.14
CA LEU A 90 4.19 2.84 11.33
C LEU A 90 3.84 2.09 12.61
N THR A 91 3.02 2.71 13.46
CA THR A 91 2.55 2.07 14.69
C THR A 91 1.61 0.91 14.41
N CYS A 92 1.73 -0.17 15.18
CA CYS A 92 0.91 -1.35 15.01
C CYS A 92 -0.58 -1.06 15.28
N PRO A 93 -1.50 -1.48 14.38
CA PRO A 93 -2.93 -1.46 14.67
C PRO A 93 -3.23 -2.26 15.94
N CYS A 94 -4.14 -1.77 16.79
CA CYS A 94 -4.48 -2.44 18.05
C CYS A 94 -5.19 -3.78 17.82
N THR A 95 -5.92 -3.92 16.71
CA THR A 95 -6.68 -5.12 16.39
C THR A 95 -6.44 -5.60 14.97
N ARG A 96 -6.62 -6.90 14.75
CA ARG A 96 -6.56 -7.51 13.41
C ARG A 96 -7.58 -6.91 12.44
N ARG A 97 -8.72 -6.42 12.93
CA ARG A 97 -9.72 -5.73 12.09
C ARG A 97 -9.21 -4.40 11.56
N GLN A 98 -8.55 -3.62 12.41
CA GLN A 98 -7.88 -2.39 11.97
C GLN A 98 -6.79 -2.71 10.94
N ALA A 99 -5.98 -3.74 11.22
CA ALA A 99 -4.94 -4.21 10.30
C ALA A 99 -5.47 -4.65 8.93
N SER A 100 -6.64 -5.30 8.88
CA SER A 100 -7.18 -5.80 7.61
C SER A 100 -7.67 -4.71 6.66
N VAL A 101 -7.91 -3.49 7.16
CA VAL A 101 -8.36 -2.35 6.34
C VAL A 101 -7.27 -1.31 6.12
N ASP A 102 -6.17 -1.35 6.88
CA ASP A 102 -5.04 -0.43 6.71
C ASP A 102 -4.02 -0.96 5.70
N SER A 103 -4.15 -0.52 4.45
CA SER A 103 -3.29 -0.94 3.33
C SER A 103 -1.83 -0.45 3.42
N ARG A 104 -1.47 0.30 4.48
CA ARG A 104 -0.06 0.55 4.81
C ARG A 104 0.63 -0.69 5.41
N PHE A 105 -0.15 -1.74 5.70
CA PHE A 105 0.33 -3.05 6.14
C PHE A 105 -0.09 -4.16 5.17
N GLU A 106 0.67 -5.24 5.13
CA GLU A 106 0.33 -6.47 4.40
C GLU A 106 0.54 -7.72 5.25
N ASN A 107 -0.15 -8.81 4.90
CA ASN A 107 -0.03 -10.07 5.65
C ASN A 107 1.39 -10.64 5.59
N ASP A 108 1.92 -11.04 6.73
CA ASP A 108 3.17 -11.78 6.80
C ASP A 108 2.93 -13.23 6.34
N LYS A 109 3.48 -13.58 5.18
CA LYS A 109 3.35 -14.93 4.60
C LYS A 109 3.93 -16.03 5.50
N SER A 110 4.88 -15.71 6.38
CA SER A 110 5.43 -16.66 7.36
C SER A 110 4.48 -16.92 8.54
N CYS A 111 3.52 -16.03 8.78
CA CYS A 111 2.48 -16.18 9.78
C CYS A 111 1.14 -15.56 9.33
N SER A 112 0.53 -16.20 8.33
CA SER A 112 -0.84 -15.89 7.89
C SER A 112 -1.69 -17.16 7.99
N ASN A 113 -2.81 -17.12 8.72
CA ASN A 113 -3.84 -18.18 8.82
C ASN A 113 -3.45 -19.46 9.60
N SER A 114 -3.01 -19.33 10.86
CA SER A 114 -2.83 -20.48 11.77
C SER A 114 -1.93 -21.61 11.20
N ASN A 115 -1.06 -21.26 10.24
CA ASN A 115 -0.05 -22.17 9.74
C ASN A 115 0.94 -22.49 10.87
N SER A 116 1.53 -23.69 10.85
CA SER A 116 2.57 -24.14 11.81
C SER A 116 3.80 -23.20 11.94
N GLY A 117 3.90 -22.18 11.08
CA GLY A 117 4.88 -21.09 11.18
C GLY A 117 4.63 -20.14 12.35
N CYS A 118 3.38 -19.78 12.66
CA CYS A 118 3.08 -18.79 13.69
C CYS A 118 3.61 -19.23 15.06
N ASP A 119 3.22 -20.40 15.56
CA ASP A 119 3.73 -20.93 16.85
C ASP A 119 5.25 -21.13 16.87
N ARG A 120 5.88 -21.33 15.71
CA ARG A 120 7.32 -21.56 15.59
C ARG A 120 8.13 -20.27 15.79
N PHE A 121 7.64 -19.14 15.29
CA PHE A 121 8.37 -17.87 15.29
C PHE A 121 7.76 -16.84 16.25
N PHE A 122 6.45 -16.86 16.44
CA PHE A 122 5.65 -15.90 17.21
C PHE A 122 4.67 -16.65 18.13
N PRO A 123 5.15 -17.24 19.24
CA PRO A 123 4.32 -18.06 20.13
C PRO A 123 3.08 -17.29 20.59
N GLY A 124 1.88 -17.85 20.40
CA GLY A 124 0.61 -17.19 20.77
C GLY A 124 -0.03 -16.35 19.66
N ALA A 125 0.68 -16.09 18.54
CA ALA A 125 0.13 -15.39 17.39
C ALA A 125 -0.72 -16.33 16.52
N GLU A 126 -1.88 -15.84 16.07
CA GLU A 126 -2.69 -16.47 15.02
C GLU A 126 -2.30 -15.95 13.63
N SER A 127 -1.92 -14.68 13.56
CA SER A 127 -1.54 -14.00 12.31
C SER A 127 -0.65 -12.79 12.59
N CYS A 128 0.24 -12.47 11.66
CA CYS A 128 1.05 -11.27 11.68
C CYS A 128 0.91 -10.47 10.37
N ILE A 129 1.16 -9.18 10.46
CA ILE A 129 1.27 -8.24 9.34
C ILE A 129 2.64 -7.57 9.38
N ARG A 130 3.06 -7.00 8.26
CA ARG A 130 4.26 -6.19 8.12
C ARG A 130 3.93 -4.84 7.50
N SER A 131 4.67 -3.79 7.86
CA SER A 131 4.62 -2.54 7.11
C SER A 131 4.93 -2.81 5.65
N VAL A 132 4.23 -2.12 4.77
CA VAL A 132 4.42 -2.23 3.33
C VAL A 132 5.73 -1.57 2.90
N ALA A 133 6.01 -0.42 3.51
CA ALA A 133 7.17 0.40 3.23
C ALA A 133 8.17 0.37 4.39
N ALA A 134 9.41 0.67 4.03
CA ALA A 134 10.49 0.87 4.98
C ALA A 134 10.41 2.30 5.55
N SER A 135 10.93 2.51 6.76
CA SER A 135 11.11 3.86 7.29
C SER A 135 12.22 4.61 6.54
N GLU A 136 12.35 5.91 6.82
CA GLU A 136 13.46 6.76 6.33
C GLU A 136 14.86 6.20 6.65
N PHE A 137 14.95 5.22 7.58
CA PHE A 137 16.20 4.55 7.98
C PHE A 137 16.32 3.11 7.48
N GLY A 138 15.42 2.64 6.62
CA GLY A 138 15.47 1.26 6.14
C GLY A 138 14.88 0.24 7.08
N ALA A 139 14.24 0.64 8.18
CA ALA A 139 13.62 -0.26 9.15
C ALA A 139 12.21 -0.70 8.72
N GLY A 140 11.72 -1.80 9.27
CA GLY A 140 10.36 -2.29 9.05
C GLY A 140 9.60 -2.57 10.34
N GLN A 141 8.27 -2.62 10.26
CA GLN A 141 7.43 -2.98 11.39
C GLN A 141 6.75 -4.34 11.14
N GLN A 142 6.74 -5.21 12.15
CA GLN A 142 5.91 -6.41 12.18
C GLN A 142 4.98 -6.37 13.40
N CYS A 143 3.71 -6.71 13.19
CA CYS A 143 2.68 -6.71 14.22
C CYS A 143 1.98 -8.08 14.22
N CYS A 144 1.84 -8.69 15.39
CA CYS A 144 1.26 -10.03 15.53
C CYS A 144 0.05 -10.00 16.45
N TYR A 145 -0.99 -10.76 16.11
CA TYR A 145 -2.29 -10.75 16.78
C TYR A 145 -2.63 -12.13 17.33
N ASP A 146 -3.26 -12.17 18.50
CA ASP A 146 -3.73 -13.41 19.12
C ASP A 146 -5.02 -13.92 18.44
N GLN A 147 -5.56 -15.04 18.95
CA GLN A 147 -6.80 -15.65 18.43
C GLN A 147 -8.05 -14.76 18.57
N ARG A 148 -8.02 -13.79 19.50
CA ARG A 148 -9.10 -12.81 19.69
C ARG A 148 -8.94 -11.62 18.73
N GLY A 149 -7.79 -11.52 18.07
CA GLY A 149 -7.43 -10.43 17.19
C GLY A 149 -6.83 -9.24 17.92
N ASP A 150 -6.38 -9.39 19.17
CA ASP A 150 -5.71 -8.34 19.94
C ASP A 150 -4.21 -8.34 19.62
N LEU A 151 -3.59 -7.15 19.53
CA LEU A 151 -2.15 -7.01 19.33
C LEU A 151 -1.40 -7.68 20.50
N LEU A 152 -0.54 -8.64 20.16
CA LEU A 152 0.31 -9.30 21.14
C LEU A 152 1.41 -8.36 21.59
N ARG A 153 1.59 -8.31 22.92
CA ARG A 153 2.75 -7.63 23.49
C ARG A 153 3.99 -8.50 23.29
N PHE A 154 5.10 -7.81 23.22
CA PHE A 154 6.44 -8.35 23.07
C PHE A 154 6.83 -9.53 23.99
N GLN A 155 6.33 -9.58 25.24
CA GLN A 155 6.63 -10.70 26.14
C GLN A 155 5.92 -11.99 25.71
N ASP A 156 4.80 -11.85 25.02
CA ASP A 156 3.82 -12.89 24.68
C ASP A 156 3.89 -13.29 23.19
N GLY A 157 5.00 -13.02 22.51
CA GLY A 157 5.18 -13.36 21.09
C GLY A 157 4.69 -12.28 20.11
N GLY A 158 4.61 -11.02 20.54
CA GLY A 158 4.44 -9.87 19.66
C GLY A 158 5.49 -9.79 18.54
N GLY A 159 5.16 -9.12 17.44
CA GLY A 159 6.06 -8.94 16.29
C GLY A 159 7.33 -8.16 16.65
N ALA A 160 8.22 -7.94 15.68
CA ALA A 160 9.43 -7.14 15.89
C ALA A 160 9.38 -5.85 15.07
N PHE A 161 10.00 -4.79 15.57
CA PHE A 161 10.56 -3.81 14.66
C PHE A 161 11.86 -4.38 14.11
N ASP A 162 12.00 -4.40 12.79
CA ASP A 162 13.14 -4.95 12.05
C ASP A 162 14.12 -3.81 11.72
N ARG A 163 15.43 -4.03 11.91
CA ARG A 163 16.48 -3.07 11.51
C ARG A 163 16.49 -2.89 10.00
N ALA A 164 16.30 -3.96 9.25
CA ALA A 164 16.22 -3.93 7.80
C ALA A 164 14.84 -4.38 7.34
N HIS A 165 14.16 -3.55 6.57
CA HIS A 165 12.89 -3.89 5.97
C HIS A 165 13.01 -5.16 5.12
N TYR A 166 12.06 -6.08 5.24
CA TYR A 166 12.10 -7.40 4.57
C TYR A 166 12.15 -7.31 3.04
N LYS A 167 11.59 -6.24 2.46
CA LYS A 167 11.71 -5.94 1.02
C LYS A 167 12.95 -5.13 0.65
N GLY A 168 13.79 -4.73 1.61
CA GLY A 168 14.93 -3.86 1.38
C GLY A 168 14.53 -2.40 1.15
N ILE A 169 15.51 -1.58 0.77
CA ILE A 169 15.35 -0.23 0.21
C ILE A 169 16.30 -0.12 -0.98
N LEU A 170 15.77 0.18 -2.16
CA LEU A 170 16.54 0.47 -3.37
C LEU A 170 16.48 1.94 -3.79
N ASP A 171 16.46 2.88 -2.86
CA ASP A 171 16.41 4.32 -3.19
C ASP A 171 17.79 5.00 -3.04
N ARG A 172 18.22 5.70 -4.10
CA ARG A 172 19.42 6.56 -4.13
C ARG A 172 19.19 7.93 -3.49
N ASN A 173 17.93 8.37 -3.34
CA ASN A 173 17.56 9.68 -2.78
C ASN A 173 17.60 9.71 -1.25
N PHE A 174 17.48 8.56 -0.58
CA PHE A 174 17.73 8.43 0.87
C PHE A 174 19.24 8.33 1.15
N ALA A 175 19.94 9.38 0.72
CA ALA A 175 21.37 9.58 0.94
C ALA A 175 21.67 10.03 2.38
N MET A 176 21.12 9.37 3.41
CA MET A 176 21.77 9.32 4.72
C MET A 176 22.77 8.17 4.71
N GLU A 177 23.90 8.39 4.06
CA GLU A 177 25.25 7.78 4.16
C GLU A 177 25.49 6.33 4.66
N ARG A 178 24.53 5.47 5.02
CA ARG A 178 24.85 4.27 5.81
C ARG A 178 24.12 2.95 5.59
N GLN A 179 23.12 2.77 4.73
CA GLN A 179 22.67 1.40 4.41
C GLN A 179 21.82 1.31 3.14
N SER A 180 22.41 0.83 2.04
CA SER A 180 21.63 0.21 0.97
C SER A 180 21.16 -1.16 1.46
N ASN A 181 19.93 -1.24 1.98
CA ASN A 181 19.37 -2.50 2.43
C ASN A 181 18.99 -3.35 1.21
N ILE A 182 19.67 -4.47 1.04
CA ILE A 182 19.39 -5.42 -0.03
C ILE A 182 18.13 -6.21 0.36
N PRO A 183 17.09 -6.25 -0.49
CA PRO A 183 15.88 -7.03 -0.26
C PRO A 183 16.20 -8.46 0.20
N TYR A 184 15.47 -8.95 1.21
CA TYR A 184 15.64 -10.27 1.86
C TYR A 184 16.98 -10.52 2.55
N LEU A 185 18.12 -10.14 1.97
CA LEU A 185 19.45 -10.41 2.53
C LEU A 185 19.72 -9.56 3.76
N SER A 186 19.51 -8.24 3.70
CA SER A 186 19.73 -7.38 4.86
C SER A 186 18.83 -7.78 6.03
N HIS A 187 17.55 -8.06 5.76
CA HIS A 187 16.61 -8.56 6.77
C HIS A 187 17.02 -9.92 7.34
N LEU A 188 17.51 -10.84 6.50
CA LEU A 188 18.01 -12.13 6.94
C LEU A 188 19.17 -11.97 7.94
N ILE A 189 20.12 -11.08 7.64
CA ILE A 189 21.34 -10.89 8.43
C ILE A 189 21.04 -10.13 9.73
N GLU A 190 20.27 -9.05 9.63
CA GLU A 190 20.09 -8.10 10.72
C GLU A 190 18.98 -8.49 11.71
N ASP A 191 18.02 -9.31 11.27
CA ASP A 191 16.81 -9.60 12.03
C ASP A 191 16.54 -11.12 12.16
N VAL A 192 16.55 -11.87 11.05
CA VAL A 192 16.18 -13.31 11.08
C VAL A 192 17.27 -14.19 11.71
N LEU A 193 18.53 -14.04 11.31
CA LEU A 193 19.64 -14.84 11.82
C LEU A 193 19.86 -14.62 13.34
N PRO A 194 19.87 -13.37 13.85
CA PRO A 194 19.99 -13.13 15.28
C PRO A 194 18.82 -13.68 16.08
N PHE A 195 17.59 -13.63 15.54
CA PHE A 195 16.44 -14.29 16.15
C PHE A 195 16.69 -15.79 16.32
N HIS A 196 17.25 -16.46 15.32
CA HIS A 196 17.61 -17.88 15.44
C HIS A 196 18.69 -18.15 16.48
N LEU A 197 19.77 -17.37 16.47
CA LEU A 197 20.86 -17.51 17.43
C LEU A 197 20.37 -17.31 18.88
N CYS A 198 19.55 -16.29 19.11
CA CYS A 198 19.11 -15.88 20.44
C CYS A 198 17.86 -16.60 20.95
N CYS A 199 16.86 -16.85 20.11
CA CYS A 199 15.55 -17.35 20.53
C CYS A 199 15.31 -18.83 20.21
N ARG A 200 15.98 -19.40 19.19
CA ARG A 200 15.74 -20.79 18.77
C ARG A 200 16.85 -21.74 19.20
N LEU A 201 18.09 -21.30 19.07
CA LEU A 201 19.27 -22.11 19.36
C LEU A 201 19.74 -21.96 20.82
N THR A 202 19.23 -20.95 21.54
CA THR A 202 19.56 -20.65 22.94
C THR A 202 18.33 -20.11 23.70
N ASP A 203 18.43 -19.97 25.03
CA ASP A 203 17.39 -19.35 25.87
C ASP A 203 17.63 -17.84 26.06
N ASN A 204 18.43 -17.22 25.19
CA ASN A 204 18.81 -15.81 25.30
C ASN A 204 17.84 -14.89 24.56
N CYS A 205 16.60 -15.32 24.32
CA CYS A 205 15.64 -14.56 23.51
C CYS A 205 15.40 -13.15 24.06
N ARG A 206 15.52 -12.96 25.38
CA ARG A 206 15.47 -11.65 26.04
C ARG A 206 16.46 -10.63 25.46
N LEU A 207 17.62 -11.07 24.96
CA LEU A 207 18.63 -10.20 24.36
C LEU A 207 18.19 -9.69 22.99
N TYR A 208 17.67 -10.59 22.14
CA TYR A 208 17.11 -10.21 20.84
C TYR A 208 15.98 -9.21 21.01
N ARG A 209 15.06 -9.59 21.87
CA ARG A 209 13.93 -8.80 22.28
C ARG A 209 14.37 -7.39 22.73
N ASP A 210 15.34 -7.27 23.64
CA ASP A 210 15.76 -5.97 24.20
C ASP A 210 16.26 -4.93 23.15
N VAL A 211 16.62 -5.35 21.94
CA VAL A 211 17.03 -4.46 20.83
C VAL A 211 16.10 -4.52 19.62
N ARG A 212 15.02 -5.31 19.71
CA ARG A 212 13.96 -5.42 18.70
C ARG A 212 12.58 -5.35 19.38
N PRO A 213 12.27 -4.27 20.12
CA PRO A 213 10.97 -4.13 20.78
C PRO A 213 9.84 -4.18 19.75
N THR A 214 8.73 -4.83 20.09
CA THR A 214 7.46 -4.68 19.36
C THR A 214 6.94 -3.28 19.63
N ASP A 215 6.37 -2.63 18.62
CA ASP A 215 5.64 -1.39 18.87
C ASP A 215 4.35 -1.68 19.63
N GLY A 216 3.92 -0.72 20.44
CA GLY A 216 2.58 -0.70 20.99
C GLY A 216 1.55 -0.31 19.93
N CYS A 217 0.32 -0.08 20.38
CA CYS A 217 -0.74 0.48 19.53
C CYS A 217 -1.28 1.82 20.04
N GLN A 218 -0.67 2.37 21.09
CA GLN A 218 -1.14 3.57 21.78
C GLN A 218 -1.12 4.81 20.86
N GLU A 219 -0.18 4.85 19.92
CA GLU A 219 -0.03 5.92 18.93
C GLU A 219 -0.61 5.54 17.57
N TYR A 220 -1.33 4.40 17.47
CA TYR A 220 -1.93 3.98 16.21
C TYR A 220 -3.05 4.93 15.81
N GLU A 221 -2.80 5.63 14.71
CA GLU A 221 -3.77 6.48 14.07
C GLU A 221 -4.22 5.87 12.74
N PRO A 222 -5.52 5.49 12.63
CA PRO A 222 -6.04 5.03 11.36
C PRO A 222 -5.95 6.12 10.29
N PRO A 223 -5.54 5.77 9.07
CA PRO A 223 -5.44 6.73 7.98
C PRO A 223 -6.84 7.20 7.57
N PHE A 224 -6.90 8.34 6.89
CA PHE A 224 -8.09 8.73 6.15
C PHE A 224 -8.19 7.92 4.86
N VAL A 225 -9.41 7.72 4.36
CA VAL A 225 -9.64 7.08 3.06
C VAL A 225 -10.58 7.93 2.23
N ALA A 226 -10.16 8.27 1.02
CA ALA A 226 -11.04 8.82 0.00
C ALA A 226 -11.33 7.74 -1.04
N ARG A 227 -12.49 7.82 -1.67
CA ARG A 227 -12.86 6.91 -2.77
C ARG A 227 -13.55 7.67 -3.88
N THR A 228 -13.37 7.20 -5.10
CA THR A 228 -14.20 7.60 -6.23
C THR A 228 -14.44 6.45 -7.18
N PHE A 229 -15.62 6.47 -7.80
CA PHE A 229 -16.20 5.37 -8.56
C PHE A 229 -17.40 5.91 -9.34
N GLY A 230 -17.91 5.15 -10.31
CA GLY A 230 -19.11 5.56 -11.05
C GLY A 230 -18.91 6.86 -11.85
N ASP A 231 -19.90 7.75 -11.83
CA ASP A 231 -19.99 8.93 -12.71
C ASP A 231 -19.63 10.30 -12.07
N PRO A 232 -18.34 10.56 -11.89
CA PRO A 232 -17.71 10.11 -10.67
C PRO A 232 -18.44 10.57 -9.41
N HIS A 233 -18.84 9.60 -8.60
CA HIS A 233 -19.12 9.76 -7.18
C HIS A 233 -17.80 9.88 -6.42
N ILE A 234 -17.76 10.74 -5.40
CA ILE A 234 -16.59 10.99 -4.56
C ILE A 234 -17.02 10.88 -3.10
N ILE A 235 -16.20 10.17 -2.32
CA ILE A 235 -16.17 10.22 -0.86
C ILE A 235 -14.83 10.83 -0.48
N THR A 236 -14.85 12.01 0.15
CA THR A 236 -13.64 12.74 0.55
C THR A 236 -12.90 12.05 1.68
N LEU A 237 -11.69 12.53 1.98
CA LEU A 237 -10.86 12.03 3.08
C LEU A 237 -11.56 12.10 4.44
N ASP A 238 -12.48 13.07 4.63
CA ASP A 238 -13.27 13.24 5.86
C ASP A 238 -14.69 12.65 5.75
N GLY A 239 -15.00 11.96 4.65
CA GLY A 239 -16.22 11.17 4.48
C GLY A 239 -17.42 11.90 3.88
N LEU A 240 -17.25 13.13 3.39
CA LEU A 240 -18.28 13.83 2.64
C LEU A 240 -18.53 13.13 1.29
N GLN A 241 -19.79 12.83 1.00
CA GLN A 241 -20.20 12.22 -0.27
C GLN A 241 -20.80 13.25 -1.22
N TYR A 242 -20.34 13.28 -2.47
CA TYR A 242 -20.92 14.10 -3.53
C TYR A 242 -20.63 13.51 -4.92
N THR A 243 -21.28 14.06 -5.95
CA THR A 243 -21.05 13.66 -7.36
C THR A 243 -20.50 14.85 -8.13
N PHE A 244 -19.51 14.62 -9.00
CA PHE A 244 -18.91 15.68 -9.82
C PHE A 244 -18.68 15.25 -11.26
N ASN A 245 -19.65 15.52 -12.13
CA ASN A 245 -19.60 15.14 -13.55
C ASN A 245 -18.79 16.13 -14.43
N GLY A 246 -17.52 16.37 -14.08
CA GLY A 246 -16.58 17.19 -14.85
C GLY A 246 -15.96 16.47 -16.04
N LEU A 247 -15.96 17.08 -17.23
CA LEU A 247 -15.13 16.61 -18.37
C LEU A 247 -13.81 17.39 -18.36
N GLY A 248 -12.67 16.70 -18.21
CA GLY A 248 -11.35 17.34 -18.18
C GLY A 248 -10.38 16.69 -17.22
N GLU A 249 -9.32 17.43 -16.90
CA GLU A 249 -8.28 17.02 -15.96
C GLU A 249 -8.36 17.91 -14.71
N TYR A 250 -8.38 17.28 -13.53
CA TYR A 250 -8.64 17.96 -12.25
C TYR A 250 -7.64 17.56 -11.18
N TRP A 251 -7.35 18.51 -10.31
CA TRP A 251 -6.61 18.29 -9.07
C TRP A 251 -7.47 17.52 -8.06
N LEU A 252 -7.10 16.27 -7.81
CA LEU A 252 -7.70 15.43 -6.79
C LEU A 252 -7.09 15.74 -5.43
N VAL A 253 -5.75 15.82 -5.40
CA VAL A 253 -4.94 16.21 -4.25
C VAL A 253 -3.76 17.08 -4.70
N GLN A 254 -3.57 18.18 -3.98
CA GLN A 254 -2.36 18.98 -3.97
C GLN A 254 -1.86 19.07 -2.53
N SER A 255 -0.61 18.65 -2.32
CA SER A 255 0.14 18.79 -1.07
C SER A 255 1.62 18.97 -1.40
N THR A 256 2.46 19.22 -0.39
CA THR A 256 3.91 19.25 -0.61
C THR A 256 4.50 17.87 -0.93
N ASP A 257 3.86 16.79 -0.45
CA ASP A 257 4.34 15.41 -0.56
C ASP A 257 3.80 14.66 -1.79
N LEU A 258 2.57 14.96 -2.21
CA LEU A 258 1.87 14.28 -3.30
C LEU A 258 1.04 15.24 -4.14
N ALA A 259 1.24 15.18 -5.46
CA ALA A 259 0.41 15.76 -6.49
C ALA A 259 -0.38 14.65 -7.20
N LEU A 260 -1.71 14.68 -7.12
CA LEU A 260 -2.60 13.68 -7.73
C LEU A 260 -3.65 14.37 -8.61
N GLN A 261 -3.72 13.95 -9.87
CA GLN A 261 -4.71 14.44 -10.83
C GLN A 261 -5.52 13.29 -11.43
N GLY A 262 -6.78 13.59 -11.75
CA GLY A 262 -7.69 12.68 -12.43
C GLY A 262 -8.09 13.25 -13.78
N ARG A 263 -8.17 12.41 -14.81
CA ARG A 263 -8.74 12.74 -16.11
C ARG A 263 -10.09 12.05 -16.25
N ALA A 264 -11.12 12.85 -16.45
CA ALA A 264 -12.48 12.40 -16.67
C ALA A 264 -12.90 12.64 -18.13
N THR A 265 -13.45 11.61 -18.76
CA THR A 265 -13.94 11.62 -20.14
C THR A 265 -15.42 11.27 -20.18
N ARG A 266 -16.09 11.48 -21.32
CA ARG A 266 -17.50 11.10 -21.48
C ARG A 266 -17.67 9.61 -21.23
N ALA A 267 -18.62 9.27 -20.36
CA ALA A 267 -19.02 7.89 -20.12
C ALA A 267 -19.83 7.36 -21.32
N THR A 268 -19.94 6.04 -21.39
CA THR A 268 -20.75 5.34 -22.40
C THR A 268 -21.82 4.48 -21.76
N ASP A 269 -22.94 4.29 -22.47
CA ASP A 269 -23.97 3.34 -22.10
C ASP A 269 -23.55 1.88 -22.41
N ALA A 270 -24.45 0.93 -22.17
CA ALA A 270 -24.23 -0.50 -22.43
C ALA A 270 -24.02 -0.83 -23.92
N ASN A 271 -24.42 0.05 -24.85
CA ASN A 271 -24.20 -0.11 -26.29
C ASN A 271 -22.87 0.53 -26.75
N GLY A 272 -22.20 1.28 -25.87
CA GLY A 272 -20.99 2.03 -26.18
C GLY A 272 -21.26 3.45 -26.67
N ASP A 273 -22.52 3.92 -26.61
CA ASP A 273 -22.88 5.26 -27.05
C ASP A 273 -22.52 6.31 -25.98
N PRO A 274 -21.94 7.46 -26.36
CA PRO A 274 -21.59 8.51 -25.40
C PRO A 274 -22.83 9.13 -24.74
N ILE A 275 -22.85 9.16 -23.41
CA ILE A 275 -23.92 9.75 -22.60
C ILE A 275 -23.55 11.13 -22.06
N GLN A 276 -24.48 11.81 -21.39
CA GLN A 276 -24.27 13.10 -20.73
C GLN A 276 -23.75 12.94 -19.29
N ALA A 277 -22.76 12.06 -19.13
CA ALA A 277 -22.05 11.83 -17.88
C ALA A 277 -20.56 11.62 -18.16
N THR A 278 -19.77 11.67 -17.10
CA THR A 278 -18.32 11.48 -17.18
C THR A 278 -17.87 10.41 -16.23
N ALA A 279 -16.72 9.81 -16.50
CA ALA A 279 -16.07 8.91 -15.57
C ALA A 279 -14.57 9.12 -15.61
N TRP A 280 -13.88 8.81 -14.50
CA TRP A 280 -12.43 8.78 -14.48
C TRP A 280 -11.92 7.72 -15.45
N THR A 281 -10.97 8.09 -16.31
CA THR A 281 -10.33 7.16 -17.27
C THR A 281 -8.82 7.18 -17.17
N ALA A 282 -8.23 8.17 -16.49
CA ALA A 282 -6.84 8.12 -16.09
C ALA A 282 -6.64 8.83 -14.76
N ILE A 283 -5.60 8.43 -14.04
CA ILE A 283 -5.03 9.17 -12.92
C ILE A 283 -3.53 9.31 -13.11
N VAL A 284 -2.94 10.36 -12.54
CA VAL A 284 -1.50 10.56 -12.52
C VAL A 284 -1.07 11.06 -11.14
N ALA A 285 -0.06 10.39 -10.58
CA ALA A 285 0.52 10.68 -9.28
C ALA A 285 1.99 11.08 -9.45
N ARG A 286 2.38 12.19 -8.83
CA ARG A 286 3.76 12.65 -8.74
C ARG A 286 4.10 12.88 -7.26
N PRO A 287 4.95 12.04 -6.66
CA PRO A 287 5.49 12.29 -5.34
C PRO A 287 6.46 13.48 -5.34
N ALA A 288 6.74 14.02 -4.17
CA ALA A 288 7.75 15.06 -3.98
C ALA A 288 9.17 14.58 -4.33
N GLY A 289 10.07 15.54 -4.52
CA GLY A 289 11.49 15.28 -4.76
C GLY A 289 11.78 14.69 -6.14
N ASN A 290 12.89 13.96 -6.25
CA ASN A 290 13.33 13.29 -7.48
C ASN A 290 12.67 11.90 -7.59
N SER A 291 11.35 11.87 -7.58
CA SER A 291 10.53 10.65 -7.65
C SER A 291 9.88 10.48 -9.02
N SER A 292 9.60 9.25 -9.40
CA SER A 292 8.95 8.94 -10.67
C SER A 292 7.49 9.39 -10.69
N THR A 293 7.05 9.93 -11.82
CA THR A 293 5.63 10.23 -12.08
C THR A 293 4.96 9.00 -12.68
N VAL A 294 3.84 8.59 -12.10
CA VAL A 294 3.11 7.38 -12.53
C VAL A 294 1.71 7.75 -12.99
N GLN A 295 1.42 7.48 -14.25
CA GLN A 295 0.10 7.60 -14.86
C GLN A 295 -0.49 6.20 -15.07
N VAL A 296 -1.74 6.03 -14.67
CA VAL A 296 -2.53 4.82 -14.88
C VAL A 296 -3.77 5.20 -15.65
N GLN A 297 -4.04 4.54 -16.77
CA GLN A 297 -5.20 4.83 -17.61
C GLN A 297 -5.91 3.56 -18.07
N VAL A 298 -7.20 3.67 -18.35
CA VAL A 298 -8.00 2.56 -18.87
C VAL A 298 -7.53 2.19 -20.27
N ASN A 299 -7.41 0.88 -20.52
CA ASN A 299 -7.21 0.32 -21.84
C ASN A 299 -8.29 -0.75 -22.12
N GLN A 300 -8.95 -0.68 -23.27
CA GLN A 300 -10.03 -1.62 -23.61
C GLN A 300 -9.54 -3.07 -23.85
N ARG A 301 -8.25 -3.26 -24.13
CA ARG A 301 -7.65 -4.58 -24.41
C ARG A 301 -6.97 -5.17 -23.18
N THR A 302 -6.13 -4.39 -22.51
CA THR A 302 -5.32 -4.83 -21.36
C THR A 302 -5.97 -4.50 -20.01
N GLY A 303 -7.11 -3.80 -20.00
CA GLY A 303 -7.74 -3.28 -18.79
C GLY A 303 -7.10 -1.96 -18.35
N LEU A 304 -5.79 -1.97 -18.10
CA LEU A 304 -5.00 -0.82 -17.67
C LEU A 304 -3.73 -0.66 -18.53
N ASP A 305 -3.35 0.59 -18.76
CA ASP A 305 -2.01 1.00 -19.22
C ASP A 305 -1.32 1.76 -18.10
N ILE A 306 -0.04 1.45 -17.88
CA ILE A 306 0.79 2.07 -16.85
C ILE A 306 1.94 2.78 -17.54
N ILE A 307 2.11 4.05 -17.21
CA ILE A 307 3.08 4.95 -17.84
C ILE A 307 3.93 5.56 -16.72
N ILE A 308 5.23 5.31 -16.74
CA ILE A 308 6.19 5.75 -15.73
C ILE A 308 7.18 6.69 -16.40
N ASP A 309 7.27 7.92 -15.90
CA ASP A 309 8.11 8.99 -16.47
C ASP A 309 7.92 9.18 -17.99
N GLY A 310 6.69 8.96 -18.45
CA GLY A 310 6.29 9.09 -19.85
C GLY A 310 6.55 7.87 -20.73
N VAL A 311 7.08 6.78 -20.16
CA VAL A 311 7.32 5.51 -20.86
C VAL A 311 6.24 4.51 -20.45
N LYS A 312 5.62 3.85 -21.43
CA LYS A 312 4.66 2.77 -21.16
C LYS A 312 5.40 1.51 -20.71
N GLU A 313 4.94 0.95 -19.60
CA GLU A 313 5.52 -0.25 -18.99
C GLU A 313 4.55 -1.44 -19.10
N ASP A 314 5.07 -2.61 -19.46
CA ASP A 314 4.31 -3.86 -19.59
C ASP A 314 4.59 -4.78 -18.39
N PHE A 315 3.53 -5.25 -17.72
CA PHE A 315 3.59 -6.04 -16.47
C PHE A 315 3.14 -7.50 -16.68
N ASP A 316 3.45 -8.07 -17.84
CA ASP A 316 2.90 -9.36 -18.30
C ASP A 316 3.49 -10.60 -17.58
N GLU A 317 4.55 -10.44 -16.79
CA GLU A 317 5.19 -11.57 -16.09
C GLU A 317 4.73 -11.69 -14.62
N PRO A 318 4.24 -12.87 -14.18
CA PRO A 318 3.86 -13.12 -12.79
C PRO A 318 4.98 -12.89 -11.76
N SER A 319 6.25 -12.99 -12.18
CA SER A 319 7.45 -12.65 -11.40
C SER A 319 7.57 -11.15 -11.10
N MET A 320 6.81 -10.29 -11.79
CA MET A 320 6.84 -8.83 -11.70
C MET A 320 5.63 -8.27 -10.94
N SER A 321 5.08 -9.03 -9.97
CA SER A 321 3.93 -8.60 -9.15
C SER A 321 4.19 -7.32 -8.34
N SER A 322 5.45 -6.89 -8.23
CA SER A 322 5.87 -5.63 -7.61
C SER A 322 7.11 -5.10 -8.33
N GLN A 323 7.15 -3.80 -8.58
CA GLN A 323 8.30 -3.10 -9.15
C GLN A 323 8.58 -1.82 -8.37
N GLU A 324 9.86 -1.53 -8.13
CA GLU A 324 10.30 -0.35 -7.40
C GLU A 324 10.87 0.69 -8.37
N PHE A 325 10.39 1.92 -8.23
CA PHE A 325 10.84 3.13 -8.92
C PHE A 325 11.23 4.18 -7.87
N PRO A 326 12.01 5.20 -8.23
CA PRO A 326 12.32 6.31 -7.32
C PRO A 326 11.05 6.88 -6.64
N GLY A 327 10.97 6.78 -5.32
CA GLY A 327 9.84 7.26 -4.51
C GLY A 327 8.50 6.51 -4.70
N VAL A 328 8.46 5.41 -5.45
CA VAL A 328 7.21 4.69 -5.74
C VAL A 328 7.42 3.18 -5.86
N THR A 329 6.59 2.39 -5.18
CA THR A 329 6.43 0.98 -5.49
C THR A 329 5.10 0.75 -6.21
N PHE A 330 5.17 0.13 -7.38
CA PHE A 330 4.01 -0.32 -8.13
C PHE A 330 3.75 -1.80 -7.86
N VAL A 331 2.52 -2.14 -7.45
CA VAL A 331 2.12 -3.53 -7.17
C VAL A 331 1.01 -3.92 -8.12
N TYR A 332 1.28 -4.98 -8.89
CA TYR A 332 0.35 -5.52 -9.86
C TYR A 332 -0.34 -6.76 -9.29
N ASN A 333 -1.68 -6.77 -9.31
CA ASN A 333 -2.42 -7.93 -8.87
C ASN A 333 -2.50 -8.97 -10.00
N VAL A 334 -1.61 -9.96 -9.96
CA VAL A 334 -1.58 -11.07 -10.94
C VAL A 334 -2.88 -11.88 -10.96
N SER A 335 -3.69 -11.83 -9.89
CA SER A 335 -4.99 -12.54 -9.83
C SER A 335 -6.16 -11.71 -10.36
N ASP A 336 -5.98 -10.40 -10.56
CA ASP A 336 -6.98 -9.47 -11.08
C ASP A 336 -6.25 -8.35 -11.83
N ASP A 337 -6.01 -8.57 -13.14
CA ASP A 337 -5.28 -7.68 -14.04
C ASP A 337 -5.90 -6.28 -14.18
N LYS A 338 -7.11 -6.12 -13.67
CA LYS A 338 -7.83 -4.84 -13.61
C LYS A 338 -7.56 -4.08 -12.33
N LYS A 339 -6.77 -4.60 -11.40
CA LYS A 339 -6.45 -3.95 -10.12
C LYS A 339 -4.96 -3.77 -9.92
N VAL A 340 -4.59 -2.55 -9.56
CA VAL A 340 -3.20 -2.18 -9.28
C VAL A 340 -3.15 -1.31 -8.04
N GLU A 341 -2.01 -1.35 -7.35
CA GLU A 341 -1.76 -0.53 -6.17
C GLU A 341 -0.48 0.28 -6.37
N LEU A 342 -0.60 1.59 -6.18
CA LEU A 342 0.52 2.52 -6.17
C LEU A 342 0.86 2.84 -4.70
N ARG A 343 2.09 2.57 -4.30
CA ARG A 343 2.62 2.91 -2.98
C ARG A 343 3.60 4.06 -3.18
N VAL A 344 3.28 5.22 -2.63
CA VAL A 344 4.10 6.42 -2.74
C VAL A 344 4.89 6.59 -1.46
N HIS A 345 6.21 6.60 -1.61
CA HIS A 345 7.19 6.70 -0.53
C HIS A 345 7.68 8.15 -0.42
N GLY A 346 7.62 8.71 0.78
CA GLY A 346 7.99 10.11 1.03
C GLY A 346 8.19 10.39 2.52
N ALA A 347 7.86 11.60 2.96
CA ALA A 347 7.78 11.91 4.40
C ALA A 347 6.64 11.13 5.11
N SER A 348 5.65 10.70 4.32
CA SER A 348 4.51 9.88 4.72
C SER A 348 4.24 8.84 3.63
N GLU A 349 3.60 7.75 4.01
CA GLU A 349 3.29 6.62 3.12
C GLU A 349 1.86 6.70 2.59
N TYR A 350 1.70 6.91 1.29
CA TYR A 350 0.39 6.97 0.64
C TYR A 350 0.15 5.72 -0.18
N VAL A 351 -1.09 5.24 -0.20
CA VAL A 351 -1.49 4.08 -1.00
C VAL A 351 -2.67 4.45 -1.89
N ILE A 352 -2.54 4.20 -3.19
CA ILE A 352 -3.60 4.41 -4.18
C ILE A 352 -3.97 3.06 -4.79
N GLN A 353 -5.16 2.59 -4.50
CA GLN A 353 -5.70 1.34 -5.06
C GLN A 353 -6.59 1.69 -6.24
N ILE A 354 -6.32 1.13 -7.41
CA ILE A 354 -6.95 1.50 -8.67
C ILE A 354 -7.54 0.25 -9.30
N ALA A 355 -8.78 0.35 -9.78
CA ALA A 355 -9.50 -0.72 -10.44
C ALA A 355 -10.13 -0.24 -11.75
N ALA A 356 -9.95 -0.97 -12.85
CA ALA A 356 -10.67 -0.76 -14.10
C ALA A 356 -12.03 -1.49 -14.07
N VAL A 357 -13.11 -0.74 -14.29
CA VAL A 357 -14.49 -1.26 -14.30
C VAL A 357 -15.25 -0.69 -15.49
N ASP A 358 -15.67 -1.54 -16.43
CA ASP A 358 -16.45 -1.16 -17.63
C ASP A 358 -15.92 0.06 -18.41
N GLY A 359 -14.59 0.16 -18.52
CA GLY A 359 -13.93 1.27 -19.23
C GLY A 359 -13.77 2.53 -18.38
N THR A 360 -13.92 2.44 -17.07
CA THR A 360 -13.75 3.54 -16.10
C THR A 360 -12.78 3.14 -14.99
N LEU A 361 -12.29 4.10 -14.22
CA LEU A 361 -11.49 3.87 -13.02
C LEU A 361 -12.32 4.08 -11.75
N SER A 362 -12.22 3.10 -10.86
CA SER A 362 -12.59 3.19 -9.46
C SER A 362 -11.30 3.20 -8.64
N TYR A 363 -11.13 4.13 -7.71
CA TYR A 363 -9.92 4.15 -6.88
C TYR A 363 -10.15 4.60 -5.45
N ALA A 364 -9.27 4.16 -4.56
CA ALA A 364 -9.19 4.56 -3.17
C ALA A 364 -7.82 5.16 -2.87
N LEU A 365 -7.80 6.27 -2.12
CA LEU A 365 -6.60 6.93 -1.62
C LEU A 365 -6.55 6.77 -0.10
N ILE A 366 -5.48 6.14 0.40
CA ILE A 366 -5.16 6.04 1.82
C ILE A 366 -4.20 7.17 2.19
N TRP A 367 -4.62 8.03 3.10
CA TRP A 367 -3.90 9.23 3.52
C TRP A 367 -3.51 9.15 4.99
N PRO A 368 -2.22 9.16 5.36
CA PRO A 368 -1.79 9.14 6.76
C PRO A 368 -2.33 10.32 7.56
N ARG A 369 -2.69 10.07 8.82
CA ARG A 369 -3.28 11.10 9.70
C ARG A 369 -2.31 12.24 10.03
N ASN A 370 -1.03 11.93 10.06
CA ASN A 370 0.07 12.85 10.35
C ASN A 370 0.66 13.53 9.10
N ALA A 371 0.16 13.22 7.91
CA ALA A 371 0.56 13.90 6.69
C ALA A 371 0.04 15.35 6.67
N GLU A 372 0.65 16.19 5.84
CA GLU A 372 0.14 17.55 5.59
C GLU A 372 -1.33 17.51 5.14
N GLN A 373 -2.10 18.55 5.45
CA GLN A 373 -3.47 18.67 4.95
C GLN A 373 -3.45 18.94 3.43
N PRO A 374 -4.02 18.05 2.60
CA PRO A 374 -4.11 18.28 1.18
C PRO A 374 -5.16 19.34 0.86
N ARG A 375 -5.23 19.72 -0.41
CA ARG A 375 -6.38 20.44 -0.98
C ARG A 375 -6.73 19.83 -2.33
N GLY A 376 -7.99 19.85 -2.71
CA GLY A 376 -8.44 19.33 -4.00
C GLY A 376 -9.86 18.80 -3.94
N LEU A 377 -10.25 18.03 -4.95
CA LEU A 377 -11.57 17.37 -4.97
C LEU A 377 -11.73 16.35 -3.82
N LEU A 378 -10.65 15.81 -3.25
CA LEU A 378 -10.74 14.82 -2.16
C LEU A 378 -10.80 15.44 -0.76
N GLY A 379 -10.94 16.76 -0.64
CA GLY A 379 -11.08 17.45 0.65
C GLY A 379 -9.74 17.89 1.24
N ASN A 380 -9.69 18.03 2.58
CA ASN A 380 -8.51 18.56 3.28
C ASN A 380 -7.97 17.68 4.44
N ALA A 381 -8.61 16.53 4.70
CA ALA A 381 -8.15 15.54 5.67
C ALA A 381 -7.97 16.07 7.11
N ASN A 382 -8.84 16.97 7.55
CA ASN A 382 -8.79 17.54 8.91
C ASN A 382 -9.76 16.86 9.89
N GLY A 383 -10.58 15.93 9.41
CA GLY A 383 -11.61 15.22 10.17
C GLY A 383 -12.98 15.89 10.22
N ASP A 384 -13.20 17.02 9.55
CA ASP A 384 -14.47 17.74 9.47
C ASP A 384 -15.02 17.78 8.02
N PRO A 385 -16.04 16.97 7.68
CA PRO A 385 -16.58 16.95 6.32
C PRO A 385 -17.29 18.25 5.90
N LYS A 386 -17.44 19.24 6.78
CA LYS A 386 -18.14 20.51 6.47
C LYS A 386 -17.32 21.49 5.65
N ASP A 387 -15.99 21.37 5.66
CA ASP A 387 -15.10 22.27 4.93
C ASP A 387 -14.36 21.58 3.76
N ASP A 388 -14.75 20.35 3.44
CA ASP A 388 -14.24 19.58 2.31
C ASP A 388 -14.55 20.22 0.95
N LEU A 389 -15.70 20.88 0.80
CA LEU A 389 -16.07 21.57 -0.45
C LEU A 389 -15.43 22.96 -0.54
N ARG A 390 -14.12 23.02 -0.31
CA ARG A 390 -13.29 24.22 -0.45
C ARG A 390 -12.78 24.32 -1.88
N SER A 391 -13.22 25.35 -2.60
CA SER A 391 -12.73 25.67 -3.94
C SER A 391 -11.24 26.03 -3.95
N ALA A 392 -10.60 26.02 -5.13
CA ALA A 392 -9.23 26.48 -5.29
C ALA A 392 -9.04 27.97 -4.89
N GLY A 393 -10.12 28.76 -4.98
CA GLY A 393 -10.20 30.15 -4.50
C GLY A 393 -10.48 30.31 -3.01
N ASN A 394 -10.49 29.22 -2.22
CA ASN A 394 -10.77 29.17 -0.78
C ASN A 394 -12.21 29.49 -0.34
N VAL A 395 -13.17 29.46 -1.25
CA VAL A 395 -14.60 29.53 -0.90
C VAL A 395 -15.10 28.13 -0.50
N ILE A 396 -15.72 28.02 0.67
CA ILE A 396 -16.31 26.78 1.18
C ILE A 396 -17.80 26.75 0.83
N LEU A 397 -18.24 25.68 0.17
CA LEU A 397 -19.64 25.43 -0.11
C LEU A 397 -20.27 24.56 0.98
N PRO A 398 -21.55 24.81 1.36
CA PRO A 398 -22.29 23.89 2.22
C PRO A 398 -22.44 22.51 1.58
N SER A 399 -22.41 21.45 2.39
CA SER A 399 -22.59 20.06 1.94
C SER A 399 -23.95 19.77 1.28
N ASN A 400 -24.97 20.60 1.55
CA ASN A 400 -26.30 20.51 0.91
C ASN A 400 -26.43 21.38 -0.36
N SER A 401 -25.31 21.85 -0.92
CA SER A 401 -25.30 22.60 -2.18
C SER A 401 -25.87 21.76 -3.32
N THR A 402 -26.55 22.43 -4.26
CA THR A 402 -27.07 21.75 -5.45
C THR A 402 -25.92 21.26 -6.33
N ALA A 403 -26.12 20.17 -7.07
CA ALA A 403 -25.11 19.61 -7.97
C ALA A 403 -24.56 20.66 -8.95
N ARG A 404 -25.41 21.54 -9.49
CA ARG A 404 -24.99 22.66 -10.34
C ARG A 404 -24.05 23.63 -9.61
N LYS A 405 -24.37 24.05 -8.38
CA LYS A 405 -23.49 24.95 -7.61
C LYS A 405 -22.17 24.27 -7.26
N LEU A 406 -22.21 23.00 -6.87
CA LEU A 406 -21.02 22.21 -6.58
C LEU A 406 -20.11 22.15 -7.81
N PHE A 407 -20.67 21.88 -8.99
CA PHE A 407 -19.92 21.87 -10.24
C PHE A 407 -19.30 23.23 -10.55
N GLU A 408 -20.11 24.29 -10.64
CA GLU A 408 -19.68 25.61 -11.12
C GLU A 408 -18.75 26.34 -10.13
N GLN A 409 -18.98 26.22 -8.82
CA GLN A 409 -18.30 27.04 -7.81
C GLN A 409 -17.26 26.28 -6.97
N PHE A 410 -17.21 24.95 -7.08
CA PHE A 410 -16.22 24.12 -6.38
C PHE A 410 -15.45 23.24 -7.37
N GLY A 411 -16.11 22.30 -8.04
CA GLY A 411 -15.44 21.27 -8.84
C GLY A 411 -14.65 21.84 -10.02
N GLU A 412 -15.25 22.74 -10.80
CA GLU A 412 -14.59 23.41 -11.92
C GLU A 412 -13.42 24.30 -11.50
N THR A 413 -13.38 24.75 -10.24
CA THR A 413 -12.24 25.54 -9.74
C THR A 413 -10.97 24.72 -9.58
N TRP A 414 -11.10 23.38 -9.53
CA TRP A 414 -9.98 22.44 -9.43
C TRP A 414 -9.50 21.91 -10.79
N ARG A 415 -10.05 22.44 -11.90
CA ARG A 415 -9.59 22.11 -13.24
C ARG A 415 -8.13 22.54 -13.43
N THR A 416 -7.34 21.66 -14.01
CA THR A 416 -5.96 21.94 -14.41
C THR A 416 -5.92 22.87 -15.64
N THR A 417 -4.82 23.57 -15.78
CA THR A 417 -4.36 24.20 -17.01
C THR A 417 -3.45 23.24 -17.80
N ALA A 418 -3.11 23.60 -19.03
CA ALA A 418 -2.15 22.83 -19.81
C ALA A 418 -0.74 22.83 -19.18
N ASP A 419 -0.38 23.89 -18.44
CA ASP A 419 0.97 24.07 -17.88
C ASP A 419 1.19 23.28 -16.58
N ASP A 420 0.12 23.02 -15.82
CA ASP A 420 0.18 22.30 -14.55
C ASP A 420 -0.38 20.87 -14.64
N SER A 421 -0.84 20.43 -15.82
CA SER A 421 -1.17 19.03 -16.07
C SER A 421 0.07 18.13 -15.99
N LEU A 422 -0.05 17.00 -15.30
CA LEU A 422 1.02 16.02 -15.16
C LEU A 422 0.91 14.88 -16.19
N PHE A 423 -0.17 14.86 -16.97
CA PHE A 423 -0.43 13.75 -17.87
C PHE A 423 0.47 13.79 -19.10
N VAL A 424 0.79 12.59 -19.58
CA VAL A 424 1.36 12.37 -20.90
C VAL A 424 0.24 11.99 -21.87
N TYR A 425 0.40 12.45 -23.11
CA TYR A 425 -0.62 12.35 -24.15
C TYR A 425 -0.14 11.48 -25.30
N ASP A 426 -1.05 10.68 -25.84
CA ASP A 426 -0.84 10.00 -27.11
C ASP A 426 -0.77 11.00 -28.26
N THR A 427 -0.16 10.58 -29.36
CA THR A 427 -0.05 11.40 -30.57
C THR A 427 -1.43 11.90 -31.02
N GLY A 428 -1.60 13.22 -31.11
CA GLY A 428 -2.85 13.86 -31.53
C GLY A 428 -3.83 14.18 -30.40
N SER A 429 -3.53 13.83 -29.15
CA SER A 429 -4.27 14.28 -27.97
C SER A 429 -3.49 15.33 -27.16
N SER A 430 -4.21 16.13 -26.39
CA SER A 430 -3.63 17.18 -25.54
C SER A 430 -4.61 17.54 -24.42
N HIS A 431 -4.22 18.43 -23.52
CA HIS A 431 -5.09 18.97 -22.48
C HIS A 431 -6.43 19.49 -23.05
N THR A 432 -6.39 20.18 -24.19
CA THR A 432 -7.59 20.76 -24.83
C THR A 432 -8.51 19.74 -25.48
N THR A 433 -8.12 18.45 -25.54
CA THR A 433 -8.98 17.38 -26.06
C THR A 433 -10.18 17.12 -25.13
N TYR A 434 -10.08 17.49 -23.85
CA TYR A 434 -11.05 17.15 -22.81
C TYR A 434 -11.84 18.37 -22.31
N VAL A 435 -12.42 19.14 -23.24
CA VAL A 435 -13.19 20.37 -22.96
C VAL A 435 -14.56 20.35 -23.65
N GLY A 436 -15.47 21.24 -23.21
CA GLY A 436 -16.74 21.52 -23.92
C GLY A 436 -17.87 20.52 -23.64
N PHE A 437 -18.27 20.41 -22.38
CA PHE A 437 -19.33 19.49 -21.93
C PHE A 437 -20.14 20.10 -20.78
N GLU A 438 -21.46 19.95 -20.83
CA GLU A 438 -22.36 20.27 -19.72
C GLU A 438 -23.00 18.96 -19.22
N PRO A 439 -22.79 18.57 -17.96
CA PRO A 439 -23.33 17.33 -17.41
C PRO A 439 -24.81 17.40 -17.08
N VAL A 440 -25.43 16.23 -16.96
CA VAL A 440 -26.74 16.09 -16.32
C VAL A 440 -26.59 16.22 -14.80
N PHE A 441 -27.26 17.21 -14.22
CA PHE A 441 -27.23 17.47 -12.77
C PHE A 441 -28.33 16.79 -11.97
N VAL A 442 -29.26 16.10 -12.65
CA VAL A 442 -30.46 15.50 -12.04
C VAL A 442 -30.55 14.07 -12.51
N THR A 443 -30.72 13.12 -11.58
CA THR A 443 -31.07 11.74 -11.91
C THR A 443 -32.24 11.72 -12.88
N PRO A 444 -32.14 11.00 -14.01
CA PRO A 444 -33.32 10.74 -14.83
C PRO A 444 -34.41 10.14 -13.93
N SER A 445 -35.59 10.77 -13.90
CA SER A 445 -36.74 10.22 -13.18
C SER A 445 -37.27 9.04 -13.99
N GLU A 446 -36.64 7.88 -13.86
CA GLU A 446 -37.09 6.66 -14.52
C GLU A 446 -38.12 5.93 -13.66
N SER A 447 -39.18 5.46 -14.32
CA SER A 447 -40.19 4.58 -13.75
C SER A 447 -40.33 3.35 -14.64
N GLY A 448 -40.35 2.15 -14.05
CA GLY A 448 -40.52 0.89 -14.77
C GLY A 448 -39.40 -0.13 -14.51
N ASP A 449 -39.23 -1.07 -15.44
CA ASP A 449 -38.37 -2.26 -15.28
C ASP A 449 -36.90 -1.94 -14.95
N ALA A 450 -36.36 -0.81 -15.45
CA ALA A 450 -35.01 -0.37 -15.17
C ALA A 450 -34.84 0.00 -13.68
N MET A 451 -35.76 0.78 -13.13
CA MET A 451 -35.78 1.15 -11.70
C MET A 451 -36.00 -0.09 -10.81
N ASP A 452 -36.90 -0.99 -11.19
CA ASP A 452 -37.12 -2.24 -10.44
C ASP A 452 -35.90 -3.17 -10.45
N THR A 453 -35.13 -3.15 -11.55
CA THR A 453 -33.87 -3.88 -11.63
C THR A 453 -32.80 -3.23 -10.76
N ALA A 454 -32.66 -1.90 -10.83
CA ALA A 454 -31.73 -1.12 -10.02
C ALA A 454 -31.97 -1.35 -8.51
N ASN A 455 -33.22 -1.22 -8.06
CA ASN A 455 -33.58 -1.38 -6.65
C ASN A 455 -33.28 -2.78 -6.11
N ARG A 456 -33.47 -3.83 -6.94
CA ARG A 456 -33.15 -5.20 -6.54
C ARG A 456 -31.65 -5.45 -6.43
N MET A 457 -30.84 -4.89 -7.32
CA MET A 457 -29.40 -5.17 -7.37
C MET A 457 -28.57 -4.27 -6.45
N CYS A 458 -28.99 -3.03 -6.23
CA CYS A 458 -28.19 -2.01 -5.56
C CYS A 458 -28.27 -2.05 -4.02
N GLY A 459 -29.20 -2.83 -3.45
CA GLY A 459 -29.29 -3.00 -1.99
C GLY A 459 -29.46 -1.68 -1.22
N GLY A 460 -30.05 -0.65 -1.83
CA GLY A 460 -30.24 0.68 -1.25
C GLY A 460 -29.15 1.72 -1.57
N SER A 461 -28.05 1.35 -2.23
CA SER A 461 -27.03 2.31 -2.69
C SER A 461 -27.59 3.24 -3.77
N GLN A 462 -27.66 4.54 -3.48
CA GLN A 462 -28.18 5.54 -4.41
C GLN A 462 -27.24 5.76 -5.59
N GLN A 463 -25.93 5.67 -5.35
CA GLN A 463 -24.88 5.73 -6.37
C GLN A 463 -25.03 4.61 -7.40
N CYS A 464 -25.23 3.37 -6.93
CA CYS A 464 -25.49 2.24 -7.80
C CYS A 464 -26.77 2.43 -8.64
N VAL A 465 -27.85 2.92 -8.03
CA VAL A 465 -29.10 3.18 -8.76
C VAL A 465 -28.86 4.24 -9.83
N PHE A 466 -28.16 5.33 -9.49
CA PHE A 466 -27.80 6.40 -10.42
C PHE A 466 -27.04 5.85 -11.62
N ASP A 467 -25.91 5.17 -11.38
CA ASP A 467 -25.05 4.64 -12.44
C ASP A 467 -25.81 3.67 -13.36
N TYR A 468 -26.67 2.81 -12.80
CA TYR A 468 -27.44 1.88 -13.61
C TYR A 468 -28.46 2.57 -14.50
N LEU A 469 -29.24 3.52 -13.96
CA LEU A 469 -30.25 4.23 -14.73
C LEU A 469 -29.62 5.08 -15.84
N LEU A 470 -28.42 5.59 -15.60
CA LEU A 470 -27.71 6.45 -16.53
C LEU A 470 -26.99 5.66 -17.65
N THR A 471 -26.39 4.51 -17.31
CA THR A 471 -25.48 3.79 -18.22
C THR A 471 -26.06 2.46 -18.71
N GLY A 472 -27.02 1.87 -17.99
CA GLY A 472 -27.47 0.50 -18.21
C GLY A 472 -26.43 -0.59 -17.85
N LYS A 473 -25.25 -0.21 -17.35
CA LYS A 473 -24.14 -1.14 -17.05
C LYS A 473 -24.25 -1.69 -15.63
N LYS A 474 -24.51 -2.99 -15.52
CA LYS A 474 -24.65 -3.65 -14.21
C LYS A 474 -23.35 -3.70 -13.41
N SER A 475 -22.22 -3.99 -14.07
CA SER A 475 -20.92 -4.12 -13.40
C SER A 475 -20.44 -2.78 -12.83
N LEU A 476 -20.57 -1.69 -13.59
CA LEU A 476 -20.32 -0.33 -13.08
C LEU A 476 -21.18 0.00 -11.86
N ALA A 477 -22.49 -0.18 -11.95
CA ALA A 477 -23.40 0.12 -10.84
C ALA A 477 -23.13 -0.73 -9.58
N LEU A 478 -22.89 -2.04 -9.75
CA LEU A 478 -22.53 -2.92 -8.63
C LEU A 478 -21.17 -2.54 -8.01
N ASN A 479 -20.21 -2.06 -8.81
CA ASN A 479 -18.96 -1.52 -8.28
C ASN A 479 -19.21 -0.28 -7.41
N SER A 480 -20.13 0.60 -7.78
CA SER A 480 -20.49 1.75 -6.96
C SER A 480 -21.13 1.36 -5.63
N ALA A 481 -21.96 0.31 -5.60
CA ALA A 481 -22.46 -0.25 -4.35
C ALA A 481 -21.34 -0.87 -3.49
N GLU A 482 -20.38 -1.55 -4.13
CA GLU A 482 -19.23 -2.14 -3.45
C GLU A 482 -18.32 -1.06 -2.85
N ALA A 483 -17.96 -0.04 -3.62
CA ALA A 483 -17.06 1.02 -3.18
C ALA A 483 -17.60 1.78 -1.96
N VAL A 484 -18.92 2.01 -1.90
CA VAL A 484 -19.58 2.58 -0.71
C VAL A 484 -19.47 1.62 0.48
N ARG A 485 -19.71 0.31 0.26
CA ARG A 485 -19.62 -0.69 1.33
C ARG A 485 -18.21 -0.83 1.87
N GLU A 486 -17.20 -0.90 1.00
CA GLU A 486 -15.79 -0.94 1.39
C GLU A 486 -15.37 0.30 2.18
N HIS A 487 -15.89 1.48 1.83
CA HIS A 487 -15.67 2.70 2.64
C HIS A 487 -16.26 2.57 4.04
N VAL A 488 -17.51 2.11 4.15
CA VAL A 488 -18.17 1.92 5.45
C VAL A 488 -17.41 0.90 6.30
N THR A 489 -17.03 -0.25 5.71
CA THR A 489 -16.23 -1.27 6.40
C THR A 489 -14.90 -0.71 6.89
N PHE A 490 -14.17 0.06 6.06
CA PHE A 490 -12.95 0.72 6.48
C PHE A 490 -13.19 1.64 7.70
N VAL A 491 -14.23 2.48 7.66
CA VAL A 491 -14.52 3.43 8.75
C VAL A 491 -14.94 2.72 10.04
N GLU A 492 -15.68 1.62 9.94
CA GLU A 492 -16.11 0.84 11.11
C GLU A 492 -14.94 0.06 11.73
N ASP A 493 -14.17 -0.64 10.91
CA ASP A 493 -13.07 -1.49 11.38
C ASP A 493 -11.87 -0.67 11.85
N SER A 494 -11.60 0.50 11.26
CA SER A 494 -10.56 1.43 11.72
C SER A 494 -10.81 1.97 13.14
N LYS A 495 -12.08 2.11 13.54
CA LYS A 495 -12.48 2.56 14.89
C LYS A 495 -12.50 1.43 15.92
N HIS A 496 -12.42 0.17 15.47
CA HIS A 496 -12.51 -0.99 16.34
C HIS A 496 -11.33 -1.07 17.31
N GLY A 497 -11.61 -1.14 18.63
CA GLY A 497 -10.56 -1.29 19.64
C GLY A 497 -9.88 -0.01 20.09
N ARG A 498 -10.36 1.20 19.70
CA ARG A 498 -9.98 2.42 20.43
C ARG A 498 -10.38 2.23 21.90
N VAL A 499 -9.38 2.13 22.77
CA VAL A 499 -9.58 2.18 24.22
C VAL A 499 -10.45 3.39 24.49
N LYS A 500 -11.62 3.19 25.11
CA LYS A 500 -12.40 4.30 25.65
C LYS A 500 -11.50 5.01 26.63
N THR A 501 -10.86 6.10 26.20
CA THR A 501 -10.27 7.07 27.11
C THR A 501 -11.44 7.63 27.88
N ASN A 502 -11.66 7.11 29.09
CA ASN A 502 -12.53 7.77 30.04
C ASN A 502 -11.97 9.17 30.28
N ILE A 503 -12.80 10.13 29.91
CA ILE A 503 -12.83 11.57 30.23
C ILE A 503 -11.87 12.00 31.33
#